data_AF-A0A5J4TT67-F1
#
_entry.id   AF-A0A5J4TT67-F1
#
_cell.length_a   1.000
_cell.length_b   1.000
_cell.length_c   1.000
_cell.angle_alpha   90.00
_cell.angle_beta   90.00
_cell.angle_gamma   90.00
#
_symmetry.space_group_name_H-M   'P 1'
#
loop_
_entity.id
_entity.type
_entity.pdbx_description
1 polymer ?
#
loop_
_entity_poly.entity_id
_entity_poly.type
_entity_poly.pdbx_seq_one_letter_code
_entity_poly.pdbx_strand_id
1 'polypeptide(L)' 'MNDMNIGTVLICAGILAMKIMQDVKCKNYWWAKAFGMNLDLLNQSEMALFIQLDCNVVFERKQFIKEYNLIKQTSES' A
#
# COMPACT_ATOMS: atom_id res chain seq x y z
N MET A 1 -13.02 7.67 -6.85
CA MET A 1 -12.75 6.79 -5.70
C MET A 1 -13.76 7.15 -4.62
N ASN A 2 -14.50 6.19 -4.08
CA ASN A 2 -15.44 6.45 -2.99
C ASN A 2 -14.64 6.72 -1.72
N ASP A 3 -14.84 7.87 -1.06
CA ASP A 3 -14.12 8.26 0.16
C ASP A 3 -14.21 7.20 1.27
N MET A 4 -15.27 6.39 1.25
CA MET A 4 -15.51 5.29 2.20
C MET A 4 -14.40 4.23 2.24
N ASN A 5 -13.62 4.07 1.15
CA ASN A 5 -12.65 2.97 1.04
C ASN A 5 -11.19 3.44 1.01
N ILE A 6 -10.94 4.76 1.09
CA ILE A 6 -9.58 5.30 0.97
C ILE A 6 -8.65 4.78 2.09
N GLY A 7 -9.17 4.64 3.31
CA GLY A 7 -8.41 4.11 4.44
C GLY A 7 -7.96 2.66 4.22
N THR A 8 -8.85 1.81 3.70
CA THR A 8 -8.53 0.43 3.34
C THR A 8 -7.47 0.37 2.24
N VAL A 9 -7.58 1.22 1.22
CA VAL A 9 -6.58 1.30 0.15
C VAL A 9 -5.21 1.72 0.68
N LEU A 10 -5.15 2.72 1.56
CA LEU A 10 -3.89 3.18 2.17
C LEU A 10 -3.23 2.09 3.03
N ILE A 11 -4.01 1.37 3.83
CA ILE A 11 -3.52 0.24 4.63
C ILE A 11 -2.97 -0.85 3.70
N CYS A 12 -3.72 -1.23 2.67
CA CYS A 12 -3.28 -2.25 1.71
C CYS A 12 -2.01 -1.82 0.95
N ALA A 13 -1.92 -0.56 0.54
CA ALA A 13 -0.74 -0.01 -0.14
C ALA A 13 0.51 -0.07 0.76
N GLY A 14 0.35 0.30 2.04
CA GLY A 14 1.43 0.21 3.02
C GLY A 14 1.90 -1.23 3.25
N ILE A 15 0.96 -2.17 3.44
CA ILE A 15 1.28 -3.60 3.61
C ILE A 15 2.00 -4.16 2.38
N LEU A 16 1.51 -3.85 1.17
CA LEU A 16 2.14 -4.27 -0.08
C LEU A 16 3.57 -3.71 -0.18
N ALA A 17 3.76 -2.40 0.03
CA ALA A 17 5.07 -1.76 -0.01
C ALA A 17 6.06 -2.45 0.96
N MET A 18 5.62 -2.68 2.20
CA MET A 18 6.40 -3.37 3.23
C MET A 18 6.77 -4.81 2.83
N LYS A 19 5.85 -5.57 2.22
CA LYS A 19 6.11 -6.93 1.72
C LYS A 19 7.12 -6.94 0.58
N ILE A 20 7.00 -6.01 -0.37
CA ILE A 20 7.89 -5.90 -1.55
C ILE A 20 9.31 -5.53 -1.12
N MET A 21 9.43 -4.61 -0.17
CA MET A 21 10.71 -4.21 0.41
C MET A 21 11.31 -5.30 1.33
N GLN A 22 10.61 -6.42 1.52
CA GLN A 22 10.95 -7.49 2.47
C GLN A 22 11.15 -7.00 3.91
N ASP A 23 10.55 -5.86 4.24
CA ASP A 23 10.78 -5.15 5.50
C ASP A 23 10.04 -5.81 6.67
N VAL A 24 9.20 -6.83 6.39
CA VAL A 24 8.22 -7.34 7.35
C VAL A 24 8.15 -8.88 7.41
N LYS A 25 8.19 -9.41 8.64
CA LYS A 25 7.86 -10.81 8.99
C LYS A 25 6.39 -11.00 9.42
N CYS A 26 5.65 -9.92 9.61
CA CYS A 26 4.27 -9.92 10.10
C CYS A 26 3.27 -10.35 9.02
N LYS A 27 2.43 -11.33 9.35
CA LYS A 27 1.32 -11.78 8.50
C LYS A 27 0.14 -10.79 8.53
N ASN A 28 -0.72 -10.82 7.52
CA ASN A 28 -1.93 -9.99 7.43
C ASN A 28 -2.83 -10.08 8.66
N TYR A 29 -2.83 -11.21 9.38
CA TYR A 29 -3.55 -11.34 10.65
C TYR A 29 -3.16 -10.28 11.69
N TRP A 30 -1.87 -9.95 11.78
CA TRP A 30 -1.40 -8.92 12.71
C TRP A 30 -1.94 -7.54 12.32
N TRP A 31 -1.89 -7.20 11.02
CA TRP A 31 -2.43 -5.95 10.48
C TRP A 31 -3.95 -5.84 10.62
N ALA A 32 -4.67 -6.93 10.35
CA ALA A 32 -6.11 -7.02 10.55
C ALA A 32 -6.47 -6.71 12.02
N LYS A 33 -5.74 -7.27 12.98
CA LYS A 33 -5.93 -6.97 14.40
C LYS A 33 -5.56 -5.53 14.74
N ALA A 34 -4.45 -5.01 14.23
CA ALA A 34 -3.95 -3.66 14.51
C ALA A 34 -4.92 -2.56 14.04
N PHE A 35 -5.57 -2.77 12.89
CA PHE A 35 -6.50 -1.80 12.30
C PHE A 35 -7.98 -2.16 12.53
N GLY A 36 -8.29 -3.20 13.30
CA GLY A 36 -9.66 -3.62 13.58
C GLY A 36 -10.42 -4.09 12.32
N MET A 37 -9.71 -4.64 11.33
CA MET A 37 -10.28 -5.10 10.07
C MET A 37 -10.57 -6.60 10.08
N ASN A 38 -11.57 -7.01 9.30
CA ASN A 38 -11.77 -8.42 9.00
C ASN A 38 -10.59 -8.95 8.15
N LEU A 39 -10.03 -10.10 8.53
CA LEU A 39 -8.85 -10.67 7.86
C LEU A 39 -9.12 -11.03 6.39
N ASP A 40 -10.26 -11.65 6.09
CA ASP A 40 -10.61 -12.05 4.73
C ASP A 40 -10.80 -10.82 3.83
N LEU A 41 -11.47 -9.79 4.36
CA LEU A 41 -11.62 -8.51 3.67
C LEU A 41 -10.27 -7.85 3.42
N LEU A 42 -9.35 -7.86 4.39
CA LEU A 42 -8.01 -7.29 4.22
C LEU A 42 -7.23 -8.05 3.15
N ASN A 43 -7.26 -9.39 3.16
CA ASN A 43 -6.60 -10.21 2.16
C ASN A 43 -7.16 -9.97 0.75
N GLN A 44 -8.49 -9.91 0.61
CA GLN A 44 -9.15 -9.64 -0.66
C GLN A 44 -8.84 -8.23 -1.17
N SER A 45 -8.85 -7.23 -0.29
CA SER A 45 -8.56 -5.84 -0.64
C SER A 45 -7.10 -5.67 -1.06
N GLU A 46 -6.18 -6.32 -0.35
CA GLU A 46 -4.76 -6.32 -0.71
C GLU A 46 -4.54 -6.93 -2.09
N MET A 47 -5.13 -8.10 -2.35
CA MET A 47 -5.01 -8.77 -3.64
C MET A 47 -5.64 -7.95 -4.77
N ALA A 48 -6.81 -7.36 -4.53
CA ALA A 48 -7.47 -6.49 -5.49
C ALA A 48 -6.61 -5.27 -5.83
N LEU A 49 -5.97 -4.64 -4.84
CA LEU A 49 -5.05 -3.53 -5.06
C LEU A 49 -3.82 -3.97 -5.85
N PHE A 50 -3.23 -5.12 -5.51
CA PHE A 50 -2.08 -5.66 -6.23
C PHE A 50 -2.38 -5.93 -7.72
N ILE A 51 -3.57 -6.47 -8.02
CA ILE A 51 -4.04 -6.69 -9.39
C ILE A 51 -4.30 -5.35 -10.09
N GLN A 52 -4.88 -4.36 -9.40
CA GLN A 52 -5.10 -3.02 -9.98
C GLN A 52 -3.79 -2.30 -10.33
N LEU A 53 -2.69 -2.62 -9.64
CA LEU A 53 -1.34 -2.14 -9.96
C LEU A 53 -0.66 -2.98 -11.06
N ASP A 54 -1.39 -3.87 -11.74
CA ASP A 54 -0.89 -4.78 -12.77
C ASP A 54 0.29 -5.64 -12.30
N CYS A 55 0.30 -5.99 -11.00
CA CYS A 55 1.42 -6.65 -10.32
C CYS A 55 2.76 -5.89 -10.42
N ASN A 56 2.78 -4.67 -10.97
CA ASN A 56 3.97 -3.86 -11.18
C ASN A 56 4.17 -2.91 -10.02
N VAL A 57 4.64 -3.48 -8.92
CA VAL A 57 4.79 -2.79 -7.63
C VAL A 57 6.25 -2.51 -7.26
N VAL A 58 7.18 -2.92 -8.12
CA VAL A 58 8.62 -2.67 -7.94
C VAL A 58 8.96 -1.34 -8.57
N PHE A 59 9.33 -0.36 -7.74
CA PHE A 59 9.83 0.91 -8.22
C PHE A 59 11.34 0.84 -8.48
N GLU A 60 11.76 1.23 -9.70
CA GLU A 60 13.17 1.52 -9.91
C GLU A 60 13.56 2.74 -9.07
N ARG A 61 14.77 2.73 -8.48
CA ARG A 61 15.27 3.83 -7.66
C ARG A 61 15.12 5.20 -8.33
N LYS A 62 15.36 5.30 -9.64
CA LYS A 62 15.22 6.55 -10.39
C LYS A 62 13.78 7.06 -10.43
N GLN A 63 12.82 6.15 -10.64
CA GLN A 63 11.40 6.47 -10.62
C GLN A 63 10.98 6.90 -9.22
N PHE A 64 11.42 6.17 -8.18
CA PHE A 64 11.14 6.54 -6.79
C PHE A 64 11.61 7.96 -6.45
N ILE A 65 12.86 8.29 -6.78
CA ILE A 65 13.42 9.62 -6.52
C ILE A 65 12.63 10.71 -7.25
N LYS A 66 12.23 10.46 -8.50
CA LYS A 66 11.42 11.40 -9.29
C LYS A 66 10.08 11.68 -8.63
N GLU A 67 9.33 10.64 -8.27
CA GLU A 67 8.01 10.79 -7.64
C GLU A 67 8.12 11.43 -6.24
N TYR A 68 9.13 11.05 -5.44
CA TYR A 68 9.38 11.67 -4.15
C TYR A 68 9.63 13.18 -4.26
N ASN A 69 10.46 13.59 -5.22
CA ASN A 69 10.73 15.01 -5.45
C ASN A 69 9.48 15.78 -5.90
N LEU A 70 8.64 15.17 -6.73
CA LEU A 70 7.36 15.76 -7.17
C LEU A 70 6.42 16.00 -5.98
N ILE A 71 6.26 14.99 -5.12
CA ILE A 71 5.43 15.08 -3.90
C ILE A 71 5.97 16.18 -2.99
N LYS A 72 7.29 16.22 -2.79
CA LYS A 72 7.94 17.24 -1.97
C LYS A 72 7.66 18.65 -2.49
N GLN A 73 7.84 18.89 -3.78
CA GLN A 73 7.55 20.20 -4.40
C GLN A 73 6.08 20.61 -4.25
N THR A 74 5.16 19.66 -4.41
CA THR A 74 3.72 19.90 -4.27
C THR A 74 3.33 20.22 -2.83
N SER A 75 4.03 19.65 -1.83
CA SER A 75 3.78 19.93 -0.41
C SER A 75 4.34 21.28 0.06
N GLU A 76 5.30 21.84 -0.68
CA GLU A 76 5.97 23.11 -0.37
C GLU A 76 5.36 24.31 -1.13
N SER A 77 4.38 24.07 -2.02
CA SER A 77 3.64 25.08 -2.79
C SER A 77 2.27 25.37 -2.18
#